data_AF-A0A662GGR3-F1
#
_entry.id   AF-A0A662GGR3-F1
#
_cell.length_a   1.000
_cell.length_b   1.000
_cell.length_c   1.000
_cell.angle_alpha   90.00
_cell.angle_beta   90.00
_cell.angle_gamma   90.00
#
_symmetry.space_group_name_H-M   'P 1'
#
loop_
_entity.id
_entity.type
_entity.pdbx_description
1 polymer ?
#
loop_
_entity_poly.entity_id
_entity_poly.type
_entity_poly.pdbx_seq_one_letter_code
_entity_poly.pdbx_strand_id
1 'polypeptide(L)'
;MEVTVRRTDGEYYYYYVEKSFLIIVRATTGSPPVMWGLGAFKGSLAVGEEMTAAPAFQIPEDAPTGTMQITVYVWSDWAVYGGYPLATPYVTYITVTD
;
A
#
# COMPACT_ATOMS: atom_id res chain seq x y z
N MET A 1 -7.95 0.67 7.85
CA MET A 1 -7.43 1.81 7.05
C MET A 1 -7.93 1.60 5.63
N GLU A 2 -8.54 2.62 5.05
CA GLU A 2 -8.89 2.63 3.63
C GLU A 2 -7.84 3.41 2.86
N VAL A 3 -7.56 2.99 1.62
CA VAL A 3 -6.60 3.60 0.72
C VAL A 3 -7.30 3.84 -0.61
N THR A 4 -7.41 5.09 -1.01
CA THR A 4 -7.87 5.44 -2.36
C THR A 4 -6.67 5.59 -3.29
N VAL A 5 -6.68 4.82 -4.39
CA VAL A 5 -5.67 4.86 -5.44
C VAL A 5 -6.32 5.32 -6.73
N ARG A 6 -5.67 6.24 -7.43
CA ARG A 6 -6.09 6.74 -8.74
C ARG A 6 -4.95 6.56 -9.74
N ARG A 7 -5.28 6.04 -10.93
CA ARG A 7 -4.32 5.90 -12.01
C ARG A 7 -4.28 7.18 -12.86
N THR A 8 -3.09 7.78 -13.00
CA THR A 8 -2.90 9.11 -13.62
C THR A 8 -1.84 9.13 -14.73
N ASP A 9 -1.29 7.97 -15.13
CA ASP A 9 -0.34 7.90 -16.24
C ASP A 9 -1.03 8.29 -17.57
N GLY A 10 -0.39 9.19 -18.31
CA GLY A 10 -0.89 9.71 -19.59
C GLY A 10 -0.62 8.77 -20.77
N GLU A 11 -1.00 7.50 -20.68
CA GLU A 11 -0.94 6.63 -21.87
C GLU A 11 -1.98 7.08 -22.90
N TYR A 12 -1.51 7.80 -23.93
CA TYR A 12 -2.30 8.35 -25.05
C TYR A 12 -2.76 7.29 -26.07
N TYR A 13 -3.00 6.05 -25.63
CA TYR A 13 -3.54 5.00 -26.50
C TYR A 13 -5.02 4.81 -26.19
N TYR A 14 -5.86 4.80 -27.23
CA TYR A 14 -7.34 4.68 -27.19
C TYR A 14 -7.89 3.37 -26.58
N TYR A 15 -7.08 2.63 -25.82
CA TYR A 15 -7.47 1.41 -25.16
C TYR A 15 -7.49 1.62 -23.65
N TYR A 16 -8.66 1.39 -23.05
CA TYR A 16 -8.86 1.25 -21.60
C TYR A 16 -8.17 -0.03 -21.11
N VAL A 17 -6.84 -0.10 -21.25
CA VAL A 17 -6.07 -1.25 -20.78
C VAL A 17 -5.95 -1.12 -19.27
N GLU A 18 -6.72 -1.93 -18.54
CA GLU A 18 -6.52 -2.09 -17.11
C GLU A 18 -5.08 -2.55 -16.83
N LYS A 19 -4.44 -1.90 -15.86
CA LYS A 19 -3.14 -2.33 -15.35
C LYS A 19 -3.27 -2.77 -13.91
N SER A 20 -2.71 -3.96 -13.63
CA SER A 20 -2.63 -4.49 -12.27
C SER A 20 -1.60 -3.73 -11.44
N PHE A 21 -1.92 -3.55 -10.17
CA PHE A 21 -1.04 -2.98 -9.16
C PHE A 21 -1.19 -3.73 -7.83
N LEU A 22 -0.24 -3.48 -6.94
CA LEU A 22 -0.24 -3.99 -5.59
C LEU A 22 -0.11 -2.84 -4.59
N ILE A 23 -1.03 -2.76 -3.64
CA ILE A 23 -0.89 -1.95 -2.45
C ILE A 23 -0.21 -2.80 -1.38
N ILE A 24 0.86 -2.28 -0.78
CA ILE A 24 1.54 -2.88 0.38
C ILE A 24 1.45 -1.89 1.53
N VAL A 25 0.96 -2.33 2.68
CA VAL A 25 0.90 -1.51 3.90
C VAL A 25 1.81 -2.13 4.95
N ARG A 26 2.75 -1.34 5.46
CA ARG A 26 3.69 -1.74 6.52
C ARG A 26 3.44 -0.93 7.78
N ALA A 27 3.30 -1.60 8.91
CA ALA A 27 3.31 -0.99 10.23
C ALA A 27 4.66 -1.22 10.91
N THR A 28 5.34 -0.15 11.32
CA THR A 28 6.66 -0.22 11.94
C THR A 28 6.77 0.68 13.16
N THR A 29 7.53 0.26 14.17
CA THR A 29 7.90 1.11 15.31
C THR A 29 9.29 0.75 15.84
N GLY A 30 9.87 1.61 16.69
CA GLY A 30 11.22 1.48 17.24
C GLY A 30 12.32 2.16 16.42
N SER A 31 13.53 2.17 16.99
CA SER A 31 14.75 2.69 16.35
C SER A 31 15.90 1.71 16.63
N PRO A 32 16.30 0.86 15.66
CA PRO A 32 15.86 0.85 14.26
C PRO A 32 14.40 0.37 14.09
N PRO A 33 13.70 0.76 13.00
CA PRO A 33 12.32 0.35 12.77
C PRO A 33 12.17 -1.17 12.65
N VAL A 34 11.29 -1.74 13.47
CA VAL A 34 10.85 -3.14 13.42
C VAL A 34 9.46 -3.19 12.82
N MET A 35 9.20 -4.17 11.94
CA MET A 35 7.89 -4.36 11.30
C MET A 35 6.98 -5.24 12.15
N TRP A 36 5.80 -4.72 12.47
CA TRP A 36 4.79 -5.38 13.29
C TRP A 36 3.51 -5.71 12.50
N GLY A 37 3.36 -5.18 11.29
CA GLY A 37 2.22 -5.49 10.43
C GLY A 37 2.59 -5.38 8.96
N LEU A 38 2.06 -6.33 8.17
CA LEU A 38 2.17 -6.34 6.72
C LEU A 38 0.82 -6.72 6.12
N GLY A 39 0.23 -5.80 5.36
CA GLY A 39 -0.98 -6.02 4.59
C GLY A 39 -0.69 -5.85 3.10
N ALA A 40 -1.41 -6.59 2.26
CA ALA A 40 -1.33 -6.42 0.82
C ALA A 40 -2.71 -6.50 0.18
N PHE A 41 -2.91 -5.75 -0.90
CA PHE A 41 -4.11 -5.78 -1.71
C PHE A 41 -3.73 -5.66 -3.18
N LYS A 42 -4.26 -6.55 -4.03
CA LYS A 42 -4.04 -6.52 -5.48
C LYS A 42 -5.29 -5.99 -6.16
N GLY A 43 -5.12 -5.05 -7.08
CA GLY A 43 -6.20 -4.48 -7.88
C GLY A 43 -5.76 -4.21 -9.31
N SER A 44 -6.70 -3.78 -10.14
CA SER A 44 -6.46 -3.26 -11.48
C SER A 44 -7.27 -1.97 -11.68
N LEU A 45 -6.72 -1.03 -12.45
CA LEU A 45 -7.39 0.23 -12.79
C LEU A 45 -7.12 0.59 -14.26
N ALA A 46 -8.15 1.04 -14.98
CA ALA A 46 -7.95 1.75 -16.22
C ALA A 46 -7.44 3.18 -15.96
N VAL A 47 -6.93 3.84 -17.00
CA VAL A 47 -6.44 5.22 -16.88
C VAL A 47 -7.60 6.15 -16.48
N GLY A 48 -7.37 7.00 -15.48
CA GLY A 48 -8.35 7.97 -15.00
C GLY A 48 -9.31 7.44 -13.94
N GLU A 49 -9.41 6.11 -13.76
CA GLU A 49 -10.21 5.48 -12.73
C GLU A 49 -9.56 5.54 -11.34
N GLU A 50 -10.40 5.36 -10.32
CA GLU A 50 -10.00 5.26 -8.93
C GLU A 50 -10.66 4.07 -8.24
N MET A 51 -10.00 3.57 -7.20
CA MET A 51 -10.45 2.47 -6.36
C MET A 51 -10.17 2.81 -4.91
N THR A 52 -11.09 2.43 -4.03
CA THR A 52 -10.84 2.37 -2.58
C THR A 52 -10.60 0.92 -2.18
N ALA A 53 -9.44 0.66 -1.58
CA ALA A 53 -9.04 -0.65 -1.10
C ALA A 53 -8.86 -0.63 0.42
N ALA A 54 -9.07 -1.77 1.06
CA ALA A 54 -8.88 -1.97 2.49
C ALA A 54 -7.85 -3.08 2.73
N PRO A 55 -6.54 -2.82 2.53
CA PRO A 55 -5.49 -3.78 2.86
C PRO A 55 -5.48 -4.04 4.37
N ALA A 56 -5.97 -5.21 4.75
CA ALA A 56 -6.05 -5.63 6.14
C ALA A 56 -4.72 -6.22 6.60
N PHE A 57 -4.36 -5.93 7.85
CA PHE A 57 -3.32 -6.60 8.60
C PHE A 57 -3.69 -6.57 10.07
N GLN A 58 -3.19 -7.54 10.83
CA GLN A 58 -3.31 -7.56 12.27
C GLN A 58 -1.97 -7.14 12.88
N ILE A 59 -2.03 -6.26 13.88
CA ILE A 59 -0.89 -5.97 14.74
C ILE A 59 -0.92 -7.02 15.87
N PRO A 60 0.16 -7.77 16.10
CA PRO A 60 0.26 -8.74 17.19
C PRO A 60 -0.01 -8.10 18.56
N GLU A 61 -0.58 -8.88 19.48
CA GLU A 61 -0.88 -8.40 20.84
C GLU A 61 0.39 -8.08 21.65
N ASP A 62 1.54 -8.67 21.29
CA ASP A 62 2.84 -8.39 21.90
C ASP A 62 3.58 -7.21 21.25
N ALA A 63 2.95 -6.52 20.30
CA ALA A 63 3.53 -5.35 19.68
C ALA A 63 3.64 -4.19 20.69
N PRO A 64 4.73 -3.40 20.65
CA PRO A 64 4.89 -2.26 21.53
C PRO A 64 3.73 -1.27 21.39
N THR A 65 3.23 -0.80 22.52
CA THR A 65 2.30 0.33 22.55
C THR A 65 2.99 1.62 22.11
N GLY A 66 2.18 2.61 21.74
CA GLY A 66 2.66 3.92 21.29
C GLY A 66 2.49 4.12 19.79
N THR A 67 3.32 5.00 19.23
CA THR A 67 3.16 5.42 17.82
C THR A 67 3.79 4.39 16.88
N MET A 68 3.01 3.93 15.91
CA MET A 68 3.50 3.14 14.77
C MET A 68 3.40 3.96 13.49
N GLN A 69 4.48 3.95 12.70
CA GLN A 69 4.46 4.48 11.35
C GLN A 69 3.80 3.46 10.43
N ILE A 70 2.79 3.92 9.69
CA ILE A 70 2.17 3.19 8.60
C ILE A 70 2.71 3.73 7.28
N THR A 71 3.32 2.87 6.48
CA THR A 71 3.80 3.22 5.14
C THR A 71 3.01 2.43 4.10
N VAL A 72 2.36 3.14 3.20
CA VAL A 72 1.61 2.60 2.07
C VAL A 72 2.44 2.74 0.81
N TYR A 73 2.64 1.63 0.12
CA TYR A 73 3.32 1.58 -1.16
C TYR A 73 2.35 1.14 -2.26
N VAL A 74 2.50 1.70 -3.45
CA VAL A 74 1.82 1.22 -4.66
C VAL A 74 2.90 0.75 -5.63
N TRP A 75 2.86 -0.54 -5.97
CA TRP A 75 3.84 -1.21 -6.81
C TRP A 75 3.16 -1.83 -8.01
N SER A 76 3.93 -2.09 -9.07
CA SER A 76 3.48 -3.00 -10.11
C SER A 76 3.19 -4.37 -9.49
N ASP A 77 2.35 -5.15 -10.16
CA ASP A 77 2.16 -6.56 -9.80
C ASP A 77 3.52 -7.28 -9.63
N TRP A 78 3.54 -8.34 -8.82
CA TRP A 78 4.72 -9.20 -8.64
C TRP A 78 4.92 -10.06 -9.90
N ALA A 79 5.42 -9.45 -10.97
CA ALA A 79 5.90 -10.18 -12.13
C ALA A 79 7.13 -11.03 -11.74
N VAL A 80 7.49 -11.98 -12.61
CA VAL A 80 8.65 -12.89 -12.43
C VAL A 80 9.97 -12.15 -12.11
N TYR A 81 10.07 -10.86 -12.45
CA TYR A 81 11.26 -10.03 -12.26
C TYR A 81 11.17 -9.07 -11.05
N GLY A 82 10.17 -9.25 -10.18
CA GLY A 82 9.88 -8.34 -9.08
C GLY A 82 8.93 -7.20 -9.46
N GLY A 83 8.50 -6.44 -8.46
CA GLY A 83 7.71 -5.23 -8.67
C GLY A 83 8.59 -3.97 -8.74
N TYR A 84 8.05 -2.90 -9.31
CA TYR A 84 8.63 -1.55 -9.25
C TYR A 84 7.61 -0.56 -8.66
N PRO A 85 8.05 0.53 -7.99
CA PRO A 85 7.14 1.51 -7.42
C PRO A 85 6.38 2.25 -8.52
N LEU A 86 5.05 2.36 -8.37
CA LEU A 86 4.16 3.12 -9.25
C LEU A 86 3.81 4.50 -8.67
N ALA A 87 4.01 4.70 -7.37
CA ALA A 87 3.76 5.97 -6.70
C ALA A 87 4.76 6.22 -5.56
N THR A 88 4.93 7.48 -5.18
CA THR A 88 5.62 7.85 -3.94
C THR A 88 4.91 7.23 -2.74
N PRO A 89 5.63 6.62 -1.78
CA PRO A 89 4.99 6.06 -0.59
C PRO A 89 4.22 7.12 0.20
N TYR A 90 3.03 6.76 0.66
CA TYR A 90 2.27 7.57 1.59
C TYR A 90 2.58 7.12 3.02
N VAL A 91 2.89 8.08 3.90
CA VAL A 91 3.23 7.82 5.31
C VAL A 91 2.16 8.44 6.19
N THR A 92 1.67 7.65 7.14
CA THR A 92 0.79 8.11 8.22
C THR A 92 1.17 7.40 9.52
N TYR A 93 0.48 7.74 10.61
CA TYR A 93 0.78 7.21 11.93
C TYR A 93 -0.50 6.74 12.61
N ILE A 94 -0.37 5.69 13.41
CA ILE A 94 -1.42 5.21 14.32
C ILE A 94 -0.87 5.12 15.73
N THR A 95 -1.75 5.14 16.72
CA THR A 95 -1.43 4.86 18.12
C THR A 95 -1.95 3.47 18.47
N VAL A 96 -1.06 2.60 18.94
CA VAL A 96 -1.40 1.30 19.51
C VAL A 96 -1.51 1.46 21.02
N THR A 97 -2.61 0.99 21.58
CA THR A 97 -2.92 1.02 23.01
C THR A 97 -3.30 -0.38 23.48
N ASP A 98 -3.15 -0.64 24.78
CA ASP A 98 -3.64 -1.86 25.43
C ASP A 98 -5.17 -1.96 25.42
#